data_AF-A0A661GEM6-F1
#
_entry.id   AF-A0A661GEM6-F1
#
_cell.length_a   1.000
_cell.length_b   1.000
_cell.length_c   1.000
_cell.angle_alpha   90.00
_cell.angle_beta   90.00
_cell.angle_gamma   90.00
#
_symmetry.space_group_name_H-M   'P 1'
#
loop_
_entity.id
_entity.type
_entity.pdbx_description
1 polymer ?
#
loop_
_entity_poly.entity_id
_entity_poly.type
_entity_poly.pdbx_seq_one_letter_code
_entity_poly.pdbx_strand_id
1 'polypeptide(L)'
;MERILKKLLTGVRERILLAAIAIWTLSAASTGPTVLGDEHLAPDARHEKIGQLVTEFIQKSHYKQASVDDDLSSQVLDRYIKALDSNRMYLLESDVAAFEQYRYQLDDMVRSEPLDPVFEMFDVYRTRVRERLNFALLQLEAEPDFSVDEEYAFDREELPWATTTAELDEIWRKRV
;
A
#
# COMPACT_ATOMS: atom_id res chain seq x y z
N MET A 1 -39.18 3.83 -61.73
CA MET A 1 -38.11 2.98 -61.15
C MET A 1 -37.45 3.61 -59.91
N GLU A 2 -37.18 4.93 -59.88
CA GLU A 2 -36.51 5.60 -58.75
C GLU A 2 -37.24 5.56 -57.38
N ARG A 3 -38.57 5.48 -57.36
CA ARG A 3 -39.35 5.46 -56.10
C ARG A 3 -39.20 4.19 -55.27
N ILE A 4 -38.84 3.06 -55.89
CA ILE A 4 -38.67 1.78 -55.20
C ILE A 4 -37.27 1.69 -54.57
N LEU A 5 -36.26 2.22 -55.25
CA LEU A 5 -34.88 2.26 -54.75
C LEU A 5 -34.74 3.15 -53.51
N LYS A 6 -35.44 4.30 -53.48
CA LYS A 6 -35.41 5.22 -52.32
C LYS A 6 -36.04 4.61 -51.05
N LYS A 7 -37.10 3.80 -51.18
CA LYS A 7 -37.74 3.11 -50.04
C LYS A 7 -36.89 1.98 -49.45
N LEU A 8 -36.08 1.30 -50.26
CA LEU A 8 -35.15 0.27 -49.79
C LEU A 8 -33.93 0.87 -49.08
N LEU A 9 -33.41 2.00 -49.56
CA LEU A 9 -32.29 2.70 -48.90
C LEU A 9 -32.68 3.39 -47.59
N THR A 10 -33.92 3.86 -47.41
CA THR A 10 -34.37 4.46 -46.13
C THR A 10 -34.57 3.41 -45.04
N GLY A 11 -35.12 2.23 -45.37
CA GLY A 11 -35.33 1.16 -44.40
C GLY A 11 -34.03 0.51 -43.91
N VAL A 12 -32.98 0.49 -44.74
CA VAL A 12 -31.65 0.02 -44.34
C VAL A 12 -30.93 1.07 -43.47
N ARG A 13 -31.10 2.38 -43.75
CA ARG A 13 -30.53 3.45 -42.92
C ARG A 13 -31.15 3.52 -41.51
N GLU A 14 -32.46 3.35 -41.36
CA GLU A 14 -33.12 3.31 -40.04
C GLU A 14 -32.72 2.07 -39.22
N ARG A 15 -32.55 0.91 -39.87
CA ARG A 15 -32.11 -0.31 -39.20
C ARG A 15 -30.63 -0.27 -38.78
N ILE A 16 -29.77 0.40 -39.55
CA ILE A 16 -28.36 0.63 -39.19
C ILE A 16 -28.26 1.67 -38.06
N LEU A 17 -29.12 2.68 -38.02
CA LEU A 17 -29.17 3.66 -36.92
C LEU A 17 -29.65 3.05 -35.61
N LEU A 18 -30.62 2.13 -35.63
CA LEU A 18 -31.07 1.40 -34.43
C LEU A 18 -30.03 0.40 -33.92
N ALA A 19 -29.28 -0.25 -34.81
CA ALA A 19 -28.16 -1.12 -34.41
C ALA A 19 -26.97 -0.33 -33.84
N ALA A 20 -26.73 0.90 -34.31
CA ALA A 20 -25.66 1.75 -33.79
C ALA A 20 -25.97 2.33 -32.39
N ILE A 21 -27.24 2.54 -32.06
CA ILE A 21 -27.66 3.06 -30.73
C ILE A 21 -27.64 1.93 -29.67
N ALA A 22 -27.94 0.68 -30.04
CA ALA A 22 -27.84 -0.47 -29.14
C ALA A 22 -26.38 -0.82 -28.75
N ILE A 23 -25.40 -0.39 -29.55
CA ILE A 23 -23.96 -0.60 -29.27
C ILE A 23 -23.38 0.51 -28.39
N TRP A 24 -24.07 1.65 -28.22
CA TRP A 24 -23.63 2.73 -27.33
C TRP A 24 -24.07 2.57 -25.87
N THR A 25 -24.99 1.64 -25.57
CA THR A 25 -25.57 1.49 -24.22
C THR A 25 -25.02 0.35 -23.38
N LEU A 26 -23.93 -0.31 -23.78
CA LEU A 26 -23.33 -1.38 -22.97
C LEU A 26 -21.80 -1.26 -22.83
N SER A 27 -21.34 -0.08 -22.45
CA SER A 27 -20.03 0.09 -21.82
C SER A 27 -20.08 1.16 -20.74
N ALA A 28 -21.02 1.00 -19.81
CA ALA A 28 -20.72 1.29 -18.42
C ALA A 28 -19.95 0.08 -17.89
N ALA A 29 -18.69 -0.07 -18.32
CA ALA A 29 -17.76 -0.86 -17.52
C ALA A 29 -17.68 -0.09 -16.20
N SER A 30 -18.27 -0.65 -15.15
CA SER A 30 -17.94 -0.27 -13.80
C SER A 30 -16.45 -0.56 -13.64
N THR A 31 -15.60 0.42 -13.95
CA THR A 31 -14.27 0.49 -13.38
C THR A 31 -14.52 0.73 -11.89
N GLY A 32 -14.84 -0.34 -11.16
CA GLY A 32 -14.52 -0.40 -9.75
C GLY A 32 -13.04 0.00 -9.60
N PRO A 33 -12.63 0.55 -8.45
CA PRO A 33 -11.25 0.94 -8.26
C PRO A 33 -10.36 -0.24 -8.69
N THR A 34 -9.57 -0.04 -9.75
CA THR A 34 -8.51 -0.97 -10.08
C THR A 34 -7.60 -0.93 -8.87
N VAL A 35 -7.75 -1.92 -7.98
CA VAL A 35 -6.79 -2.15 -6.93
C VAL A 35 -5.50 -2.43 -7.69
N LEU A 36 -4.59 -1.45 -7.76
CA LEU A 36 -3.23 -1.61 -8.26
C LEU A 36 -2.53 -2.54 -7.27
N GLY A 37 -2.86 -3.81 -7.38
CA GLY A 37 -3.13 -4.60 -6.20
C GLY A 37 -2.23 -5.78 -6.02
N ASP A 38 -1.16 -5.94 -6.80
CA ASP A 38 -0.20 -7.03 -6.58
C ASP A 38 1.11 -6.90 -7.37
N GLU A 39 1.48 -5.68 -7.78
CA GLU A 39 2.80 -5.51 -8.37
C GLU A 39 3.82 -5.65 -7.23
N HIS A 40 4.64 -6.70 -7.32
CA HIS A 40 5.78 -6.92 -6.45
C HIS A 40 6.76 -5.78 -6.64
N LEU A 41 7.11 -5.12 -5.55
CA LEU A 41 8.03 -4.00 -5.60
C LEU A 41 9.45 -4.56 -5.46
N ALA A 42 10.28 -4.27 -6.45
CA ALA A 42 11.69 -4.61 -6.44
C ALA A 42 12.52 -3.33 -6.61
N PRO A 43 13.76 -3.31 -6.09
CA PRO A 43 14.66 -2.19 -6.35
C PRO A 43 14.92 -2.04 -7.85
N ASP A 44 14.83 -0.80 -8.35
CA ASP A 44 15.35 -0.43 -9.67
C ASP A 44 16.89 -0.52 -9.64
N ALA A 45 17.52 -0.88 -10.76
CA ALA A 45 18.97 -0.97 -10.93
C ALA A 45 19.72 0.31 -10.53
N ARG A 46 19.02 1.45 -10.51
CA ARG A 46 19.57 2.76 -10.11
C ARG A 46 19.66 2.94 -8.59
N HIS A 47 18.83 2.25 -7.80
CA HIS A 47 18.66 2.51 -6.38
C HIS A 47 19.93 2.20 -5.58
N GLU A 48 20.63 1.11 -5.88
CA GLU A 48 21.90 0.77 -5.22
C GLU A 48 22.95 1.88 -5.44
N LYS A 49 23.04 2.40 -6.67
CA LYS A 49 23.98 3.47 -6.98
C LYS A 49 23.61 4.78 -6.28
N ILE A 50 22.32 5.05 -6.14
CA ILE A 50 21.83 6.21 -5.38
C ILE A 50 22.18 6.04 -3.90
N GLY A 51 21.97 4.86 -3.31
CA GLY A 51 22.34 4.55 -1.92
C GLY A 51 23.81 4.85 -1.64
N GLN A 52 24.70 4.39 -2.52
CA GLN A 52 26.14 4.68 -2.43
C GLN A 52 26.43 6.18 -2.41
N LEU A 53 25.86 6.93 -3.36
CA LEU A 53 26.08 8.36 -3.48
C LEU A 53 25.54 9.14 -2.29
N VAL A 54 24.36 8.75 -1.79
CA VAL A 54 23.75 9.35 -0.59
C VAL A 54 24.61 9.08 0.64
N THR A 55 25.10 7.85 0.80
CA THR A 55 25.99 7.46 1.89
C THR A 55 27.28 8.28 1.87
N GLU A 56 27.95 8.35 0.71
CA GLU A 56 29.15 9.17 0.55
C GLU A 56 28.90 10.65 0.85
N PHE A 57 27.76 11.19 0.40
CA PHE A 57 27.40 12.58 0.63
C PHE A 57 27.20 12.86 2.13
N ILE A 58 26.46 12.00 2.84
CA ILE A 58 26.21 12.15 4.27
C ILE A 58 27.53 12.08 5.05
N GLN A 59 28.38 11.10 4.76
CA GLN A 59 29.65 10.94 5.49
C GLN A 59 30.63 12.10 5.24
N LYS A 60 30.71 12.61 4.00
CA LYS A 60 31.70 13.64 3.64
C LYS A 60 31.21 15.08 3.85
N SER A 61 29.90 15.33 3.68
CA SER A 61 29.35 16.68 3.57
C SER A 61 28.42 17.07 4.71
N HIS A 62 27.89 16.11 5.48
CA HIS A 62 27.01 16.45 6.59
C HIS A 62 27.81 17.07 7.75
N TYR A 63 27.32 18.16 8.33
CA TYR A 63 28.00 18.90 9.40
C TYR A 63 28.37 18.02 10.61
N LYS A 64 27.47 17.09 10.98
CA LYS A 64 27.68 16.14 12.08
C LYS A 64 28.78 15.10 11.80
N GLN A 65 29.17 14.92 10.53
CA GLN A 65 30.15 13.90 10.09
C GLN A 65 29.85 12.51 10.68
N ALA A 66 28.57 12.11 10.62
CA ALA A 66 28.15 10.83 11.16
C ALA A 66 28.68 9.68 10.30
N SER A 67 29.14 8.63 10.96
CA SER A 67 29.44 7.35 10.32
C SER A 67 28.13 6.67 9.90
N VAL A 68 28.20 5.92 8.79
CA VAL A 68 27.13 5.03 8.34
C VAL A 68 27.59 3.64 8.71
N ASP A 69 27.15 3.19 9.89
CA ASP A 69 27.58 2.00 10.63
C ASP A 69 26.39 1.35 11.36
N ASP A 70 26.66 0.25 12.07
CA ASP A 70 25.70 -0.53 12.86
C ASP A 70 24.86 0.34 13.81
N ASP A 71 25.45 1.36 14.44
CA ASP A 71 24.73 2.24 15.37
C ASP A 71 23.71 3.13 14.62
N LEU A 72 24.06 3.61 13.43
CA LEU A 72 23.13 4.36 12.59
C LEU A 72 22.07 3.43 11.97
N SER A 73 22.47 2.27 11.49
CA SER A 73 21.61 1.16 11.03
C SER A 73 20.55 0.86 12.11
N SER A 74 21.04 0.76 13.35
CA SER A 74 20.26 0.57 14.54
C SER A 74 19.42 1.78 14.97
N GLN A 75 19.39 2.88 14.24
CA GLN A 75 18.37 3.91 14.43
C GLN A 75 17.53 4.13 13.17
N VAL A 76 18.02 3.65 12.02
CA VAL A 76 17.30 3.71 10.76
C VAL A 76 16.15 2.70 10.76
N LEU A 77 16.35 1.45 11.20
CA LEU A 77 15.25 0.47 11.27
C LEU A 77 14.09 0.99 12.16
N ASP A 78 14.38 1.52 13.35
CA ASP A 78 13.35 2.08 14.24
C ASP A 78 12.56 3.19 13.55
N ARG A 79 13.27 4.12 12.89
CA ARG A 79 12.63 5.22 12.16
C ARG A 79 11.85 4.72 10.96
N TYR A 80 12.33 3.68 10.30
CA TYR A 80 11.67 3.08 9.15
C TYR A 80 10.36 2.41 9.58
N ILE A 81 10.39 1.56 10.61
CA ILE A 81 9.19 0.94 11.19
C ILE A 81 8.21 2.00 11.68
N LYS A 82 8.69 3.05 12.38
CA LYS A 82 7.84 4.18 12.80
C LYS A 82 7.24 4.96 11.62
N ALA A 83 7.97 5.08 10.50
CA ALA A 83 7.46 5.74 9.30
C ALA A 83 6.41 4.88 8.57
N LEU A 84 6.50 3.56 8.66
CA LEU A 84 5.48 2.65 8.13
C LEU A 84 4.21 2.64 9.00
N ASP A 85 4.36 2.49 10.31
CA ASP A 85 3.24 2.30 11.22
C ASP A 85 3.47 2.99 12.57
N SER A 86 3.33 4.33 12.59
CA SER A 86 3.59 5.12 13.79
C SER A 86 2.65 4.78 14.95
N ASN A 87 1.39 4.47 14.65
CA ASN A 87 0.35 4.14 15.64
C ASN A 87 0.18 2.64 15.89
N ARG A 88 1.06 1.79 15.34
CA ARG A 88 1.05 0.34 15.57
C ARG A 88 -0.32 -0.29 15.30
N MET A 89 -0.96 0.11 14.19
CA MET A 89 -2.31 -0.32 13.81
C MET A 89 -2.31 -1.33 12.65
N TYR A 90 -1.15 -1.61 12.05
CA TYR A 90 -1.05 -2.42 10.84
C TYR A 90 -0.17 -3.65 11.06
N LEU A 91 1.03 -3.48 11.59
CA LEU A 91 1.99 -4.57 11.75
C LEU A 91 1.70 -5.39 13.01
N LEU A 92 1.99 -6.68 12.94
CA LEU A 92 2.03 -7.56 14.11
C LEU A 92 3.40 -7.50 14.77
N GLU A 93 3.45 -7.87 16.05
CA GLU A 93 4.70 -8.07 16.79
C GLU A 93 5.64 -9.03 16.06
N SER A 94 5.10 -10.09 15.45
CA SER A 94 5.88 -11.05 14.66
C SER A 94 6.52 -10.44 13.41
N ASP A 95 5.85 -9.47 12.77
CA ASP A 95 6.39 -8.80 11.58
C ASP A 95 7.57 -7.92 11.99
N VAL A 96 7.40 -7.14 13.07
CA VAL A 96 8.46 -6.30 13.64
C VAL A 96 9.65 -7.15 14.09
N ALA A 97 9.39 -8.25 14.79
CA ALA A 97 10.44 -9.19 15.20
C ALA A 97 11.20 -9.81 14.00
N ALA A 98 10.52 -10.06 12.88
CA ALA A 98 11.18 -10.51 11.67
C ALA A 98 12.08 -9.41 11.07
N PHE A 99 11.72 -8.15 11.21
CA PHE A 99 12.52 -7.02 10.71
C PHE A 99 13.81 -6.82 11.51
N GLU A 100 13.83 -7.19 12.80
CA GLU A 100 15.00 -7.09 13.67
C GLU A 100 16.22 -7.86 13.15
N GLN A 101 16.05 -8.85 12.27
CA GLN A 101 17.20 -9.53 11.64
C GLN A 101 18.09 -8.57 10.82
N TYR A 102 17.54 -7.45 10.34
CA TYR A 102 18.24 -6.46 9.53
C TYR A 102 18.76 -5.27 10.35
N ARG A 103 18.65 -5.33 11.68
CA ARG A 103 18.98 -4.24 12.62
C ARG A 103 20.32 -3.55 12.36
N TYR A 104 21.32 -4.33 11.96
CA TYR A 104 22.70 -3.91 11.75
C TYR A 104 23.18 -4.15 10.31
N GLN A 105 22.26 -4.26 9.35
CA GLN A 105 22.59 -4.56 7.93
C GLN A 105 22.13 -3.47 6.96
N LEU A 106 21.26 -2.54 7.40
CA LEU A 106 20.73 -1.50 6.52
C LEU A 106 21.82 -0.55 6.00
N ASP A 107 22.85 -0.31 6.80
CA ASP A 107 24.02 0.49 6.44
C ASP A 107 24.90 -0.20 5.39
N ASP A 108 25.00 -1.54 5.42
CA ASP A 108 25.66 -2.34 4.38
C ASP A 108 24.84 -2.34 3.08
N MET A 109 23.51 -2.49 3.18
CA MET A 109 22.57 -2.44 2.05
C MET A 109 22.63 -1.10 1.30
N VAL A 110 22.69 0.03 1.99
CA VAL A 110 22.82 1.34 1.30
C VAL A 110 24.22 1.57 0.72
N ARG A 111 25.23 0.79 1.12
CA ARG A 111 26.62 0.90 0.64
C ARG A 111 26.90 -0.03 -0.53
N SER A 112 26.59 -1.30 -0.40
CA SER A 112 27.10 -2.31 -1.33
C SER A 112 26.28 -3.59 -1.43
N GLU A 113 25.33 -3.82 -0.54
CA GLU A 113 24.49 -5.02 -0.58
C GLU A 113 23.15 -4.78 -1.28
N PRO A 114 22.47 -5.85 -1.75
CA PRO A 114 21.16 -5.72 -2.38
C PRO A 114 20.11 -5.10 -1.45
N LEU A 115 19.22 -4.29 -2.02
CA LEU A 115 18.16 -3.59 -1.27
C LEU A 115 16.89 -4.42 -1.09
N ASP A 116 16.84 -5.65 -1.62
CA ASP A 116 15.66 -6.54 -1.58
C ASP A 116 15.01 -6.63 -0.20
N PRO A 117 15.75 -6.80 0.92
CA PRO A 117 15.13 -6.90 2.24
C PRO A 117 14.29 -5.69 2.64
N VAL A 118 14.72 -4.47 2.27
CA VAL A 118 13.96 -3.24 2.57
C VAL A 118 12.64 -3.21 1.79
N PHE A 119 12.64 -3.71 0.56
CA PHE A 119 11.43 -3.83 -0.26
C PHE A 119 10.51 -4.94 0.26
N GLU A 120 11.05 -6.07 0.68
CA GLU A 120 10.29 -7.17 1.30
C GLU A 120 9.58 -6.70 2.58
N MET A 121 10.26 -5.94 3.45
CA MET A 121 9.63 -5.33 4.62
C MET A 121 8.45 -4.43 4.25
N PHE A 122 8.59 -3.63 3.19
CA PHE A 122 7.51 -2.77 2.70
C PHE A 122 6.34 -3.56 2.13
N ASP A 123 6.61 -4.67 1.44
CA ASP A 123 5.58 -5.56 0.91
C ASP A 123 4.78 -6.26 2.04
N VAL A 124 5.43 -6.62 3.15
CA VAL A 124 4.73 -7.07 4.37
C VAL A 124 3.77 -5.98 4.87
N TYR A 125 4.23 -4.74 4.99
CA TYR A 125 3.38 -3.62 5.39
C TYR A 125 2.20 -3.40 4.43
N ARG A 126 2.43 -3.41 3.11
CA ARG A 126 1.35 -3.30 2.10
C ARG A 126 0.31 -4.40 2.25
N THR A 127 0.76 -5.62 2.56
CA THR A 127 -0.12 -6.76 2.79
C THR A 127 -1.01 -6.52 4.00
N ARG A 128 -0.43 -6.09 5.13
CA ARG A 128 -1.19 -5.73 6.34
C ARG A 128 -2.19 -4.61 6.08
N VAL A 129 -1.79 -3.54 5.38
CA VAL A 129 -2.69 -2.45 5.01
C VAL A 129 -3.89 -2.96 4.21
N ARG A 130 -3.67 -3.85 3.23
CA ARG A 130 -4.76 -4.43 2.44
C ARG A 130 -5.70 -5.27 3.29
N GLU A 131 -5.16 -6.11 4.18
CA GLU A 131 -5.96 -6.90 5.14
C GLU A 131 -6.84 -5.99 6.01
N ARG A 132 -6.27 -4.89 6.53
CA ARG A 132 -6.99 -3.92 7.35
C ARG A 132 -8.08 -3.17 6.57
N LEU A 133 -7.81 -2.78 5.31
CA LEU A 133 -8.81 -2.15 4.45
C LEU A 133 -9.99 -3.09 4.17
N ASN A 134 -9.72 -4.36 3.87
CA ASN A 134 -10.76 -5.36 3.67
C ASN A 134 -11.60 -5.57 4.95
N PHE A 135 -10.94 -5.65 6.12
CA PHE A 135 -11.64 -5.75 7.40
C PHE A 135 -12.52 -4.52 7.66
N ALA A 136 -12.02 -3.31 7.40
CA ALA A 136 -12.79 -2.08 7.57
C ALA A 136 -14.04 -2.05 6.69
N LEU A 137 -13.93 -2.48 5.42
CA LEU A 137 -15.08 -2.56 4.51
C LEU A 137 -16.15 -3.54 5.03
N LEU A 138 -15.73 -4.68 5.59
CA LEU A 138 -16.65 -5.64 6.20
C LEU A 138 -17.34 -5.08 7.45
N GLN A 139 -16.64 -4.29 8.28
CA GLN A 139 -17.26 -3.66 9.45
C GLN A 139 -18.36 -2.67 9.05
N LEU A 140 -18.22 -1.98 7.92
CA LEU A 140 -19.22 -1.04 7.40
C LEU A 140 -20.51 -1.71 6.88
N GLU A 141 -20.54 -3.05 6.76
CA GLU A 141 -21.76 -3.78 6.38
C GLU A 141 -22.78 -3.86 7.54
N ALA A 142 -22.35 -3.59 8.77
CA ALA A 142 -23.19 -3.55 9.96
C ALA A 142 -23.18 -2.16 10.61
N GLU A 143 -24.28 -1.81 11.28
CA GLU A 143 -24.30 -0.57 12.09
C GLU A 143 -23.54 -0.80 13.40
N PRO A 144 -22.64 0.13 13.79
CA PRO A 144 -21.94 0.05 15.07
C PRO A 144 -22.90 0.26 16.25
N ASP A 145 -22.67 -0.49 17.33
CA ASP A 145 -23.44 -0.37 18.56
C ASP A 145 -22.89 0.74 19.47
N PHE A 146 -23.48 1.92 19.38
CA PHE A 146 -23.12 3.08 20.22
C PHE A 146 -23.66 3.03 21.66
N SER A 147 -24.30 1.92 22.08
CA SER A 147 -24.74 1.74 23.47
C SER A 147 -23.66 1.17 24.39
N VAL A 148 -22.57 0.66 23.83
CA VAL A 148 -21.43 0.11 24.57
C VAL A 148 -20.58 1.24 25.16
N ASP A 149 -20.26 1.15 26.45
CA ASP A 149 -19.34 2.06 27.13
C ASP A 149 -17.89 1.64 26.84
N GLU A 150 -17.27 2.26 25.84
CA GLU A 150 -15.91 1.98 25.43
C GLU A 150 -15.13 3.23 25.01
N GLU A 151 -13.80 3.13 25.13
CA GLU A 151 -12.87 4.19 24.76
C GLU A 151 -12.01 3.78 23.57
N TYR A 152 -11.70 4.76 22.72
CA TYR A 152 -10.77 4.66 21.61
C TYR A 152 -9.51 5.49 21.88
N ALA A 153 -8.36 4.83 21.86
CA ALA A 153 -7.06 5.47 22.00
C ALA A 153 -6.57 5.99 20.64
N PHE A 154 -6.60 7.32 20.46
CA PHE A 154 -6.14 7.98 19.22
C PHE A 154 -4.63 7.89 19.02
N ASP A 155 -3.87 8.11 20.09
CA ASP A 155 -2.41 7.98 20.11
C ASP A 155 -2.07 6.59 20.66
N ARG A 156 -1.41 5.80 19.82
CA ARG A 156 -1.00 4.43 20.11
C ARG A 156 0.51 4.25 19.95
N GLU A 157 1.28 5.33 19.79
CA GLU A 157 2.71 5.27 19.48
C GLU A 157 3.51 4.48 20.53
N GLU A 158 3.07 4.50 21.79
CA GLU A 158 3.71 3.85 22.94
C GLU A 158 3.03 2.54 23.39
N LEU A 159 1.93 2.13 22.74
CA LEU A 159 1.25 0.87 23.07
C LEU A 159 2.01 -0.34 22.51
N PRO A 160 1.86 -1.54 23.09
CA PRO A 160 2.47 -2.74 22.51
C PRO A 160 1.95 -3.01 21.09
N TRP A 161 2.81 -3.61 20.25
CA TRP A 161 2.38 -4.16 18.97
C TRP A 161 1.34 -5.26 19.20
N ALA A 162 0.38 -5.37 18.30
CA ALA A 162 -0.60 -6.46 18.36
C ALA A 162 0.10 -7.80 18.12
N THR A 163 -0.17 -8.78 18.97
CA THR A 163 0.40 -10.13 18.90
C THR A 163 -0.36 -11.02 17.92
N THR A 164 -1.64 -10.70 17.67
CA THR A 164 -2.53 -11.48 16.81
C THR A 164 -3.38 -10.62 15.90
N THR A 165 -3.87 -11.20 14.80
CA THR A 165 -4.82 -10.53 13.91
C THR A 165 -6.10 -10.12 14.63
N ALA A 166 -6.56 -10.89 15.62
CA ALA A 166 -7.75 -10.55 16.40
C ALA A 166 -7.57 -9.26 17.21
N GLU A 167 -6.36 -9.00 17.73
CA GLU A 167 -6.05 -7.74 18.40
C GLU A 167 -6.02 -6.56 17.42
N LEU A 168 -5.48 -6.76 16.21
CA LEU A 168 -5.58 -5.75 15.14
C LEU A 168 -7.03 -5.51 14.70
N ASP A 169 -7.85 -6.56 14.63
CA ASP A 169 -9.26 -6.46 14.27
C ASP A 169 -10.00 -5.62 15.31
N GLU A 170 -9.72 -5.80 16.60
CA GLU A 170 -10.32 -5.02 17.67
C GLU A 170 -9.88 -3.54 17.63
N ILE A 171 -8.60 -3.26 17.36
CA ILE A 171 -8.10 -1.88 17.15
C ILE A 171 -8.86 -1.22 15.99
N TRP A 172 -9.08 -1.96 14.90
CA TRP A 172 -9.78 -1.44 13.72
C TRP A 172 -11.28 -1.34 13.89
N ARG A 173 -11.92 -2.25 14.64
CA ARG A 173 -13.35 -2.17 14.98
C ARG A 173 -13.67 -0.87 15.71
N LYS A 174 -12.82 -0.49 16.68
CA LYS A 174 -13.00 0.77 17.42
C LYS A 174 -12.68 2.02 16.59
N ARG A 175 -11.93 1.87 15.49
CA ARG A 175 -11.51 2.97 14.62
C ARG A 175 -12.56 3.30 13.55
N VAL A 176 -13.22 2.28 13.00
CA VAL A 176 -14.21 2.37 11.91
C VAL A 176 -15.56 2.82 12.45
#